data_AF-A0A9Q0TFD9-F1
#
_entry.id   AF-A0A9Q0TFD9-F1
#
_cell.length_a   1.000
_cell.length_b   1.000
_cell.length_c   1.000
_cell.angle_alpha   90.00
_cell.angle_beta   90.00
_cell.angle_gamma   90.00
#
_symmetry.space_group_name_H-M   'P 1'
#
loop_
_entity.id
_entity.type
_entity.pdbx_description
1 polymer ?
#
loop_
_entity_poly.entity_id
_entity_poly.type
_entity_poly.pdbx_seq_one_letter_code
_entity_poly.pdbx_strand_id
1 'polypeptide(L)' 'MRRKQSFPELKRKLRNSRVPQQGMGKIYLKAAKSCMVKGADYAKNEIERLQRLLEKSISPAKADEFTLKKNILSAFA' A
#
# COMPACT_ATOMS: atom_id res chain seq x y z
N MET A 1 19.67 -6.45 16.38
CA MET A 1 19.47 -5.41 15.35
C MET A 1 18.61 -5.95 14.21
N ARG A 2 17.34 -5.53 14.05
CA ARG A 2 16.53 -5.89 12.88
C ARG A 2 16.89 -4.94 11.74
N ARG A 3 17.46 -5.46 10.65
CA ARG A 3 17.78 -4.70 9.43
C ARG A 3 16.49 -4.09 8.87
N LYS A 4 16.29 -2.78 9.05
CA LYS A 4 15.30 -2.02 8.29
C LYS A 4 15.77 -2.01 6.84
N GLN A 5 15.21 -2.86 5.99
CA GLN A 5 15.51 -2.84 4.55
C GLN A 5 15.24 -1.43 4.01
N SER A 6 16.23 -0.85 3.35
CA SER A 6 16.11 0.49 2.79
C SER A 6 15.09 0.47 1.65
N PHE A 7 14.23 1.49 1.59
CA PHE A 7 13.20 1.65 0.57
C PHE A 7 13.69 1.45 -0.90
N PRO A 8 14.92 1.88 -1.27
CA PRO A 8 15.48 1.62 -2.60
C PRO A 8 15.63 0.13 -2.93
N GLU A 9 15.96 -0.69 -1.92
CA GLU A 9 16.19 -2.12 -2.08
C GLU A 9 14.87 -2.90 -2.24
N LEU A 10 13.85 -2.51 -1.48
CA LEU A 10 12.48 -3.02 -1.64
C LEU A 10 11.93 -2.69 -3.04
N LYS A 11 12.15 -1.45 -3.51
CA LYS A 11 11.79 -1.01 -4.86
C LYS A 11 12.48 -1.82 -5.95
N ARG A 12 13.72 -2.25 -5.72
CA ARG A 12 14.48 -3.08 -6.66
C ARG A 12 13.94 -4.50 -6.73
N LYS A 13 13.63 -5.13 -5.59
CA LYS A 13 13.02 -6.47 -5.54
C LYS A 13 11.64 -6.51 -6.20
N LEU A 14 10.77 -5.53 -5.92
CA LEU A 14 9.43 -5.48 -6.51
C LEU A 14 9.43 -5.25 -8.03
N ARG A 15 10.44 -4.55 -8.58
CA ARG A 15 10.57 -4.38 -10.04
C ARG A 15 11.00 -5.65 -10.76
N ASN A 16 11.72 -6.54 -10.07
CA ASN A 16 12.29 -7.74 -10.68
C ASN A 16 11.41 -8.99 -10.48
N SER A 17 10.26 -8.89 -9.82
CA SER A 17 9.36 -10.03 -9.64
C SER A 17 8.58 -10.32 -10.93
N ARG A 18 8.74 -11.54 -11.44
CA ARG A 18 8.16 -12.07 -12.69
C ARG A 18 6.68 -12.49 -12.57
N VAL A 19 5.93 -11.93 -11.63
CA VAL A 19 4.55 -12.36 -11.32
C VAL A 19 3.55 -11.30 -11.80
N PRO A 20 2.35 -11.66 -12.29
CA PRO A 20 1.26 -10.73 -12.66
C PRO A 20 0.86 -9.70 -11.59
N GLN A 21 1.43 -9.80 -10.39
CA GLN A 21 1.42 -8.82 -9.30
C GLN A 21 2.13 -7.49 -9.61
N GLN A 22 2.59 -7.23 -10.85
CA GLN A 22 3.21 -5.94 -11.21
C GLN A 22 2.29 -4.72 -10.99
N GLY A 23 0.97 -4.88 -11.03
CA GLY A 23 0.02 -3.84 -10.62
C GLY A 23 0.01 -3.62 -9.10
N MET A 24 -0.10 -4.72 -8.34
CA MET A 24 -0.15 -4.75 -6.88
C MET A 24 1.14 -4.21 -6.24
N GLY A 25 2.30 -4.56 -6.78
CA GLY A 25 3.60 -4.07 -6.32
C GLY A 25 3.83 -2.58 -6.54
N LYS A 26 3.26 -2.01 -7.61
CA LYS A 26 3.28 -0.55 -7.85
C LYS A 26 2.40 0.20 -6.85
N ILE A 27 1.23 -0.36 -6.53
CA ILE A 27 0.33 0.18 -5.51
C ILE A 27 0.99 0.18 -4.14
N TYR A 28 1.61 -0.94 -3.76
CA TYR A 28 2.39 -1.07 -2.52
C TYR A 28 3.47 -0.01 -2.42
N LEU A 29 4.28 0.13 -3.48
CA LEU A 29 5.36 1.10 -3.51
C LEU A 29 4.86 2.55 -3.40
N LYS A 30 3.73 2.88 -4.03
CA LYS A 30 3.17 4.23 -4.03
C LYS A 30 2.55 4.59 -2.68
N ALA A 31 1.86 3.65 -2.03
CA ALA A 31 1.33 3.80 -0.68
C ALA A 31 2.45 3.99 0.34
N ALA A 32 3.45 3.11 0.34
CA ALA A 32 4.61 3.19 1.23
C ALA A 32 5.37 4.52 1.09
N LYS A 33 5.60 5.00 -0.14
CA LYS A 33 6.21 6.33 -0.36
C LYS A 33 5.39 7.46 0.25
N SER A 34 4.07 7.41 0.07
CA SER A 34 3.19 8.48 0.54
C SER A 34 3.21 8.57 2.05
N CYS A 35 3.21 7.43 2.76
CA CYS A 35 3.40 7.39 4.22
C CYS A 35 4.77 7.89 4.66
N MET A 36 5.85 7.50 3.96
CA MET A 36 7.20 7.96 4.31
C MET A 36 7.40 9.46 4.11
N VAL A 37 6.75 10.07 3.11
CA VAL A 37 6.87 11.52 2.83
C VAL A 37 5.93 12.36 3.68
N LYS A 38 4.70 11.88 3.88
CA LYS A 38 3.63 12.67 4.54
C LYS A 38 3.48 12.39 6.03
N GLY A 39 4.16 11.36 6.55
CA GLY A 39 4.10 10.99 7.97
C GLY A 39 2.95 10.04 8.32
N ALA A 40 2.90 9.62 9.58
CA ALA A 40 1.98 8.60 10.09
C ALA A 40 0.50 9.02 10.00
N ASP A 41 0.20 10.32 10.14
CA ASP A 41 -1.17 10.84 10.07
C ASP A 41 -1.81 10.62 8.68
N TYR A 42 -0.99 10.59 7.62
CA TYR A 42 -1.46 10.24 6.29
C TYR A 42 -1.97 8.80 6.22
N ALA A 43 -1.29 7.85 6.89
CA ALA A 43 -1.70 6.45 6.88
C ALA A 43 -3.08 6.28 7.51
N LYS A 44 -3.31 6.91 8.67
CA LYS A 44 -4.61 6.87 9.37
C LYS A 44 -5.74 7.48 8.53
N ASN A 45 -5.54 8.68 8.00
CA ASN A 45 -6.53 9.36 7.17
C ASN A 45 -6.88 8.57 5.90
N GLU A 46 -5.89 7.94 5.27
CA GLU A 46 -6.11 7.15 4.06
C GLU A 46 -6.78 5.79 4.37
N ILE A 47 -6.49 5.17 5.53
CA ILE A 47 -7.21 3.98 6.00
C ILE A 47 -8.70 4.28 6.18
N GLU A 48 -9.05 5.40 6.82
CA GLU A 48 -10.44 5.82 7.00
C GLU A 48 -11.13 6.15 5.67
N ARG A 49 -10.41 6.77 4.73
CA ARG A 49 -10.92 7.04 3.38
C ARG A 49 -11.23 5.73 2.64
N LEU A 50 -10.34 4.74 2.70
CA LEU A 50 -10.54 3.44 2.06
C LEU A 50 -11.68 2.65 2.70
N GLN A 51 -11.83 2.71 4.02
CA GLN A 51 -12.96 2.09 4.73
C GLN A 51 -14.30 2.63 4.23
N ARG A 52 -14.46 3.96 4.13
CA ARG A 52 -15.67 4.60 3.58
C ARG A 52 -15.94 4.25 2.12
N LEU A 53 -14.91 3.91 1.35
CA LEU A 53 -15.07 3.47 -0.05
C LEU A 53 -15.46 2.00 -0.15
N LEU A 54 -14.99 1.16 0.77
CA LEU A 54 -15.35 -0.25 0.86
C LEU A 54 -16.81 -0.45 1.29
N GLU A 55 -17.37 0.48 2.06
CA GLU A 55 -18.78 0.48 2.47
C GLU A 55 -19.75 0.83 1.33
N LYS A 56 -19.25 1.36 0.21
CA LYS A 56 -20.06 1.63 -0.98
C LYS A 56 -20.19 0.38 -1.85
N SER A 57 -21.25 0.31 -2.64
CA SER A 57 -21.35 -0.67 -3.72
C SER A 57 -20.27 -0.40 -4.76
N ILE A 58 -19.23 -1.23 -4.76
CA ILE A 58 -18.10 -1.19 -5.71
C ILE A 58 -17.88 -2.58 -6.32
N SER A 59 -17.20 -2.64 -7.45
CA SER A 59 -16.87 -3.92 -8.07
C SER A 59 -15.92 -4.74 -7.18
N PRO A 60 -15.99 -6.08 -7.22
CA PRO A 60 -15.10 -6.95 -6.44
C PRO A 60 -13.62 -6.63 -6.64
N ALA A 61 -13.19 -6.41 -7.89
CA ALA A 61 -11.80 -6.04 -8.20
C ALA A 61 -11.34 -4.73 -7.54
N LYS A 62 -12.23 -3.74 -7.39
CA LYS A 62 -11.92 -2.49 -6.67
C LYS A 62 -11.88 -2.72 -5.16
N ALA A 63 -12.75 -3.57 -4.63
CA ALA A 63 -12.73 -3.95 -3.22
C ALA A 63 -11.42 -4.64 -2.85
N ASP A 64 -10.92 -5.54 -3.70
CA ASP A 64 -9.62 -6.19 -3.53
C ASP A 64 -8.48 -5.17 -3.52
N GLU A 65 -8.48 -4.22 -4.46
CA GLU A 65 -7.47 -3.17 -4.54
C GLU A 65 -7.45 -2.29 -3.28
N PHE A 66 -8.62 -1.88 -2.79
CA PHE A 66 -8.75 -1.02 -1.60
C PHE A 66 -8.40 -1.76 -0.32
N THR A 67 -8.80 -3.03 -0.20
CA THR A 67 -8.43 -3.89 0.92
C THR A 67 -6.92 -4.06 0.99
N LEU A 68 -6.27 -4.33 -0.15
CA LEU A 68 -4.83 -4.45 -0.20
C LEU A 68 -4.14 -3.15 0.20
N LYS A 69 -4.56 -1.99 -0.33
CA LYS A 69 -4.02 -0.68 0.06
C LYS A 69 -4.16 -0.43 1.56
N LYS A 70 -5.33 -0.71 2.13
CA LYS A 70 -5.62 -0.54 3.55
C LYS A 70 -4.66 -1.38 4.40
N ASN A 71 -4.51 -2.66 4.09
CA ASN A 71 -3.59 -3.57 4.81
C ASN A 71 -2.14 -3.08 4.78
N ILE A 72 -1.71 -2.52 3.65
CA ILE A 72 -0.36 -1.97 3.50
C ILE A 72 -0.20 -0.73 4.38
N LEU A 73 -1.17 0.18 4.35
CA LEU A 73 -1.14 1.42 5.15
C LEU A 73 -1.20 1.12 6.66
N SER A 74 -1.90 0.07 7.08
CA SER A 74 -1.95 -0.37 8.48
C SER A 74 -0.57 -0.77 9.03
N ALA A 75 0.40 -1.11 8.18
CA ALA A 75 1.78 -1.37 8.61
C ALA A 75 2.56 -0.09 8.95
N PHE A 76 2.01 1.10 8.65
CA PHE A 76 2.61 2.41 8.89
C PHE A 76 1.84 3.29 9.88
N ALA A 77 0.69 2.82 10.39
CA ALA A 77 -0.25 3.58 11.21
C ALA A 77 -0.13 3.29 12.71
#